data_AF-A0A4E0PUY4-F1
#
_entry.id   AF-A0A4E0PUY4-F1
#
_cell.length_a   1.000
_cell.length_b   1.000
_cell.length_c   1.000
_cell.angle_alpha   90.00
_cell.angle_beta   90.00
_cell.angle_gamma   90.00
#
_symmetry.space_group_name_H-M   'P 1'
#
loop_
_entity.id
_entity.type
_entity.pdbx_description
1 polymer ?
#
loop_
_entity_poly.entity_id
_entity_poly.type
_entity_poly.pdbx_seq_one_letter_code
_entity_poly.pdbx_strand_id
1 'polypeptide(L)'
;MDINKAKDIVVNFIRDRAEEAGVKGAVVGISGGIDSALTAYLTVEALGKENVLGIHMPELKLTPAEDVLDATEVAERLGIEFKTIDISGPLTSFIEAIPDSRLSFNHANGNLKARIRMSILYYYANIIERMVMGTGNKTEILLGYFTKYGDGGVDLEPIGDLYKSEVREMAYLVGVPVEIINKPPSAGLWEGQTDEEELGISYELVDRFLMLLLEGESPQMAQNTLGLTAGQRDSVVARIHANLHKQKAPPAADLDSLRGPYITA
;
A
#
# COMPACT_ATOMS: atom_id res chain seq x y z
N MET A 1 9.18 4.09 18.35
CA MET A 1 9.52 2.64 18.34
C MET A 1 11.03 2.47 18.12
N ASP A 2 11.63 1.33 18.47
CA ASP A 2 13.02 1.01 18.05
C ASP A 2 13.01 0.55 16.58
N ILE A 3 13.30 1.46 15.65
CA ILE A 3 13.16 1.22 14.21
C ILE A 3 14.11 0.13 13.68
N ASN A 4 15.29 -0.04 14.28
CA ASN A 4 16.20 -1.12 13.88
C ASN A 4 15.59 -2.49 14.16
N LYS A 5 15.06 -2.69 15.38
CA LYS A 5 14.38 -3.94 15.72
C LYS A 5 13.12 -4.15 14.89
N ALA A 6 12.35 -3.09 14.62
CA ALA A 6 11.17 -3.17 13.76
C ALA A 6 11.56 -3.63 12.34
N LYS A 7 12.63 -3.08 11.77
CA LYS A 7 13.17 -3.50 10.46
C LYS A 7 13.52 -4.99 10.47
N ASP A 8 14.26 -5.47 11.48
CA ASP A 8 14.64 -6.89 11.58
C ASP A 8 13.41 -7.81 11.68
N ILE A 9 12.36 -7.38 12.41
CA ILE A 9 11.08 -8.11 12.49
C ILE A 9 10.41 -8.17 11.11
N VAL A 10 10.34 -7.05 10.38
CA VAL A 10 9.73 -7.01 9.04
C VAL A 10 10.51 -7.88 8.05
N VAL A 11 11.84 -7.81 8.06
CA VAL A 11 12.71 -8.63 7.18
C VAL A 11 12.53 -10.13 7.46
N ASN A 12 12.48 -10.52 8.73
CA ASN A 12 12.23 -11.91 9.10
C ASN A 12 10.82 -12.35 8.73
N PHE A 13 9.81 -11.49 8.95
CA PHE A 13 8.43 -11.75 8.55
C PHE A 13 8.30 -12.04 7.04
N ILE A 14 8.96 -11.25 6.19
CA ILE A 14 8.98 -11.50 4.74
C ILE A 14 9.59 -12.88 4.43
N ARG A 15 10.72 -13.21 5.07
CA ARG A 15 11.42 -14.47 4.85
C ARG A 15 10.58 -15.69 5.27
N ASP A 16 10.01 -15.64 6.46
CA ASP A 16 9.21 -16.73 7.04
C ASP A 16 7.95 -16.98 6.20
N ARG A 17 7.29 -15.90 5.74
CA ARG A 17 6.08 -16.00 4.90
C ARG A 17 6.38 -16.56 3.51
N ALA A 18 7.51 -16.18 2.92
CA ALA A 18 7.94 -16.77 1.65
C ALA A 18 8.25 -18.27 1.78
N GLU A 19 8.92 -18.68 2.86
CA GLU A 19 9.21 -20.09 3.15
C GLU A 19 7.94 -20.92 3.36
N GLU A 20 6.99 -20.42 4.17
CA GLU A 20 5.71 -21.09 4.43
C GLU A 20 4.84 -21.24 3.17
N ALA A 21 4.85 -20.23 2.28
CA ALA A 21 4.16 -20.29 1.01
C ALA A 21 4.88 -21.17 -0.03
N GLY A 22 6.11 -21.61 0.24
CA GLY A 22 6.93 -22.38 -0.69
C GLY A 22 7.36 -21.59 -1.94
N VAL A 23 7.32 -20.26 -1.89
CA VAL A 23 7.71 -19.37 -3.01
C VAL A 23 9.15 -18.92 -2.86
N LYS A 24 9.82 -18.67 -4.00
CA LYS A 24 11.26 -18.35 -4.03
C LYS A 24 11.57 -16.87 -4.15
N GLY A 25 10.55 -16.01 -4.20
CA GLY A 25 10.74 -14.60 -4.44
C GLY A 25 9.46 -13.80 -4.42
N ALA A 26 9.57 -12.53 -4.78
CA ALA A 26 8.50 -11.55 -4.72
C ALA A 26 8.38 -10.71 -6.01
N VAL A 27 7.18 -10.19 -6.23
CA VAL A 27 6.89 -9.11 -7.17
C VAL A 27 6.44 -7.89 -6.36
N VAL A 28 7.03 -6.72 -6.64
CA VAL A 28 6.73 -5.45 -5.97
C VAL A 28 6.32 -4.42 -7.01
N GLY A 29 5.17 -3.78 -6.82
CA GLY A 29 4.80 -2.60 -7.59
C GLY A 29 5.58 -1.39 -7.09
N ILE A 30 6.39 -0.75 -7.94
CA ILE A 30 7.21 0.42 -7.56
C ILE A 30 6.62 1.66 -8.22
N SER A 31 6.00 2.54 -7.44
CA SER A 31 5.31 3.73 -7.95
C SER A 31 6.22 4.96 -8.08
N GLY A 32 7.36 4.97 -7.40
CA GLY A 32 8.18 6.17 -7.17
C GLY A 32 7.91 6.83 -5.80
N GLY A 33 6.87 6.37 -5.09
CA GLY A 33 6.57 6.80 -3.72
C GLY A 33 7.32 6.00 -2.65
N ILE A 34 7.43 6.61 -1.47
CA ILE A 34 8.22 6.09 -0.33
C ILE A 34 7.79 4.69 0.13
N ASP A 35 6.50 4.37 0.16
CA ASP A 35 6.02 3.09 0.72
C ASP A 35 6.46 1.91 -0.15
N SER A 36 6.34 2.07 -1.47
CA SER A 36 6.80 1.08 -2.44
C SER A 36 8.32 0.96 -2.47
N ALA A 37 9.04 2.08 -2.33
CA ALA A 37 10.49 2.08 -2.24
C ALA A 37 10.97 1.34 -0.98
N LEU A 38 10.44 1.67 0.20
CA LEU A 38 10.78 0.98 1.45
C LEU A 38 10.48 -0.51 1.36
N THR A 39 9.30 -0.88 0.84
CA THR A 39 8.93 -2.29 0.64
C THR A 39 9.93 -3.02 -0.24
N ALA A 40 10.37 -2.41 -1.36
CA ALA A 40 11.37 -2.99 -2.23
C ALA A 40 12.72 -3.20 -1.52
N TYR A 41 13.20 -2.22 -0.75
CA TYR A 41 14.43 -2.33 0.03
C TYR A 41 14.37 -3.49 1.05
N LEU A 42 13.29 -3.56 1.84
CA LEU A 42 13.09 -4.61 2.83
C LEU A 42 12.96 -5.99 2.19
N THR A 43 12.28 -6.08 1.04
CA THR A 43 12.12 -7.33 0.30
C THR A 43 13.46 -7.84 -0.25
N VAL A 44 14.31 -6.93 -0.76
CA VAL A 44 15.66 -7.29 -1.22
C VAL A 44 16.55 -7.71 -0.06
N GLU A 45 16.47 -7.05 1.09
CA GLU A 45 17.19 -7.47 2.30
C GLU A 45 16.74 -8.87 2.77
N ALA A 46 15.46 -9.18 2.67
CA ALA A 46 14.89 -10.46 3.10
C ALA A 46 15.22 -11.62 2.15
N LEU A 47 15.05 -11.43 0.85
CA LEU A 47 15.03 -12.50 -0.17
C LEU A 47 16.21 -12.46 -1.13
N GLY A 48 16.98 -11.36 -1.17
CA GLY A 48 18.05 -11.13 -2.13
C GLY A 48 17.53 -10.62 -3.48
N LYS A 49 18.31 -9.74 -4.12
CA LYS A 49 17.91 -9.00 -5.32
C LYS A 49 17.48 -9.87 -6.52
N GLU A 50 18.11 -11.04 -6.70
CA GLU A 50 17.79 -11.98 -7.80
C GLU A 50 16.36 -12.56 -7.68
N ASN A 51 15.80 -12.52 -6.47
CA ASN A 51 14.48 -13.05 -6.15
C ASN A 51 13.39 -11.97 -6.15
N VAL A 52 13.71 -10.73 -6.52
CA VAL A 52 12.77 -9.60 -6.52
C VAL A 52 12.58 -9.08 -7.94
N LEU A 53 11.32 -8.99 -8.37
CA LEU A 53 10.93 -8.31 -9.60
C LEU A 53 10.20 -7.02 -9.23
N GLY A 54 10.78 -5.87 -9.59
CA GLY A 54 10.11 -4.58 -9.53
C GLY A 54 9.31 -4.31 -10.80
N ILE A 55 8.09 -3.81 -10.66
CA ILE A 55 7.26 -3.40 -11.82
C ILE A 55 6.73 -1.99 -11.59
N HIS A 56 7.09 -1.08 -12.48
CA HIS A 56 6.48 0.25 -12.57
C HIS A 56 5.34 0.24 -13.59
N MET A 57 4.17 0.75 -13.20
CA MET A 57 2.94 0.67 -14.00
C MET A 57 2.30 2.05 -14.21
N PRO A 58 2.95 2.92 -15.00
CA PRO A 58 2.48 4.28 -15.23
C PRO A 58 1.29 4.30 -16.20
N GLU A 59 0.53 5.38 -16.14
CA GLU A 59 -0.27 5.83 -17.27
C GLU A 59 0.59 6.87 -18.01
N LEU A 60 1.27 6.48 -19.09
CA LEU A 60 2.40 7.23 -19.66
C LEU A 60 2.14 8.71 -19.99
N LYS A 61 0.87 9.13 -20.13
CA LYS A 61 0.49 10.53 -20.41
C LYS A 61 0.07 11.34 -19.18
N LEU A 62 -0.19 10.69 -18.05
CA LEU A 62 -0.66 11.33 -16.81
C LEU A 62 0.29 11.14 -15.64
N THR A 63 1.03 10.03 -15.59
CA THR A 63 2.02 9.81 -14.55
C THR A 63 3.18 10.81 -14.71
N PRO A 64 3.51 11.58 -13.66
CA PRO A 64 4.66 12.49 -13.67
C PRO A 64 5.95 11.78 -14.11
N ALA A 65 6.75 12.44 -14.95
CA ALA A 65 8.03 11.87 -15.40
C ALA A 65 8.97 11.58 -14.22
N GLU A 66 8.89 12.38 -13.14
CA GLU A 66 9.62 12.15 -11.89
C GLU A 66 9.30 10.80 -11.26
N ASP A 67 8.04 10.35 -11.23
CA ASP A 67 7.67 9.04 -10.64
C ASP A 67 8.35 7.88 -11.37
N VAL A 68 8.48 8.00 -12.69
CA VAL A 68 9.17 7.00 -13.52
C VAL A 68 10.66 6.99 -13.21
N LEU A 69 11.27 8.16 -13.03
CA LEU A 69 12.69 8.31 -12.68
C LEU A 69 12.96 7.76 -11.28
N ASP A 70 12.14 8.13 -10.30
CA ASP A 70 12.22 7.68 -8.91
C ASP A 70 12.10 6.15 -8.82
N ALA A 71 11.13 5.55 -9.52
CA ALA A 71 10.95 4.11 -9.55
C ALA A 71 12.15 3.39 -10.21
N THR A 72 12.71 3.98 -11.27
CA THR A 72 13.90 3.45 -11.95
C THR A 72 15.13 3.55 -11.04
N GLU A 73 15.32 4.67 -10.35
CA GLU A 73 16.44 4.86 -9.42
C GLU A 73 16.39 3.83 -8.27
N VAL A 74 15.21 3.57 -7.70
CA VAL A 74 15.04 2.53 -6.67
C VAL A 74 15.50 1.18 -7.20
N ALA A 75 15.06 0.79 -8.39
CA ALA A 75 15.42 -0.50 -8.98
C ALA A 75 16.92 -0.61 -9.29
N GLU A 76 17.53 0.44 -9.83
CA GLU A 76 18.96 0.50 -10.13
C GLU A 76 19.82 0.37 -8.88
N ARG A 77 19.47 1.10 -7.80
CA ARG A 77 20.18 1.04 -6.51
C ARG A 77 20.11 -0.35 -5.88
N LEU A 78 18.96 -1.02 -5.99
CA LEU A 78 18.76 -2.36 -5.46
C LEU A 78 19.35 -3.46 -6.36
N GLY A 79 19.61 -3.14 -7.64
CA GLY A 79 20.10 -4.10 -8.63
C GLY A 79 19.12 -5.24 -8.91
N ILE A 80 17.82 -4.95 -8.87
CA ILE A 80 16.74 -5.92 -9.11
C ILE A 80 16.34 -5.96 -10.58
N GLU A 81 15.69 -7.04 -11.01
CA GLU A 81 14.99 -7.03 -12.30
C GLU A 81 13.85 -6.00 -12.24
N PHE A 82 13.72 -5.19 -13.29
CA PHE A 82 12.74 -4.12 -13.35
C PHE A 82 12.01 -4.08 -14.69
N LYS A 83 10.70 -3.86 -14.66
CA LYS A 83 9.85 -3.73 -15.86
C LYS A 83 8.98 -2.50 -15.76
N THR A 84 8.80 -1.82 -16.89
CA THR A 84 7.81 -0.75 -17.03
C THR A 84 6.68 -1.21 -17.93
N ILE A 85 5.44 -1.11 -17.45
CA ILE A 85 4.24 -1.58 -18.17
C ILE A 85 3.19 -0.47 -18.20
N ASP A 86 2.93 0.09 -19.38
CA ASP A 86 1.92 1.13 -19.55
C ASP A 86 0.50 0.55 -19.38
N ILE A 87 -0.25 1.10 -18.42
CA ILE A 87 -1.63 0.68 -18.16
C ILE A 87 -2.67 1.42 -19.01
N SER A 88 -2.27 2.40 -19.82
CA SER A 88 -3.17 3.22 -20.64
C SER A 88 -4.04 2.38 -21.58
N GLY A 89 -3.44 1.35 -22.20
CA GLY A 89 -4.14 0.42 -23.10
C GLY A 89 -5.25 -0.36 -22.38
N PRO A 90 -4.93 -1.18 -21.37
CA PRO A 90 -5.93 -1.88 -20.56
C PRO A 90 -7.02 -0.96 -19.99
N LEU A 91 -6.64 0.22 -19.47
CA LEU A 91 -7.58 1.21 -18.96
C LEU A 91 -8.58 1.64 -20.05
N THR A 92 -8.08 2.01 -21.23
CA THR A 92 -8.91 2.42 -22.36
C THR A 92 -9.90 1.31 -22.75
N SER A 93 -9.44 0.06 -22.82
CA SER A 93 -10.31 -1.07 -23.14
C SER A 93 -11.43 -1.28 -22.11
N PHE A 94 -11.17 -1.09 -20.82
CA PHE A 94 -12.23 -1.13 -19.80
C PHE A 94 -13.23 0.02 -19.96
N ILE A 95 -12.74 1.25 -20.18
CA ILE A 95 -13.60 2.43 -20.34
C ILE A 95 -14.51 2.24 -21.57
N GLU A 96 -13.97 1.79 -22.70
CA GLU A 96 -14.76 1.54 -23.92
C GLU A 96 -15.78 0.40 -23.77
N ALA A 97 -15.48 -0.61 -22.97
CA ALA A 97 -16.38 -1.75 -22.75
C ALA A 97 -17.53 -1.47 -21.77
N ILE A 98 -17.44 -0.41 -20.96
CA ILE A 98 -18.44 -0.06 -19.94
C ILE A 98 -19.33 1.08 -20.49
N PRO A 99 -20.61 0.83 -20.85
CA PRO A 99 -21.46 1.83 -21.49
C PRO A 99 -21.66 3.12 -20.69
N ASP A 100 -21.64 3.02 -19.36
CA ASP A 100 -21.83 4.13 -18.44
C ASP A 100 -20.52 4.80 -18.00
N SER A 101 -19.37 4.39 -18.54
CA SER A 101 -18.09 4.96 -18.16
C SER A 101 -17.99 6.44 -18.55
N ARG A 102 -17.34 7.22 -17.70
CA ARG A 102 -17.04 8.63 -17.96
C ARG A 102 -15.67 8.95 -17.41
N LEU A 103 -14.88 9.70 -18.18
CA LEU A 103 -13.57 10.18 -17.73
C LEU A 103 -13.66 11.03 -16.46
N SER A 104 -14.79 11.71 -16.23
CA SER A 104 -15.03 12.54 -15.06
C SER A 104 -15.24 11.77 -13.75
N PHE A 105 -15.38 10.44 -13.79
CA PHE A 105 -15.53 9.62 -12.58
C PHE A 105 -14.17 9.32 -11.93
N ASN A 106 -13.47 10.36 -11.45
CA ASN A 106 -12.08 10.29 -10.95
C ASN A 106 -11.85 9.14 -9.96
N HIS A 107 -12.67 9.00 -8.91
CA HIS A 107 -12.50 7.91 -7.94
C HIS A 107 -12.74 6.52 -8.53
N ALA A 108 -13.75 6.35 -9.39
CA ALA A 108 -14.03 5.06 -10.02
C ALA A 108 -12.89 4.66 -10.97
N ASN A 109 -12.41 5.61 -11.77
CA ASN A 109 -11.30 5.41 -12.70
C ASN A 109 -9.99 5.16 -11.95
N GLY A 110 -9.72 5.88 -10.84
CA GLY A 110 -8.57 5.62 -9.96
C GLY A 110 -8.58 4.21 -9.37
N ASN A 111 -9.72 3.77 -8.84
CA ASN A 111 -9.88 2.39 -8.35
C ASN A 111 -9.66 1.35 -9.47
N LEU A 112 -10.14 1.63 -10.70
CA LEU A 112 -9.92 0.75 -11.84
C LEU A 112 -8.43 0.65 -12.20
N LYS A 113 -7.69 1.78 -12.22
CA LYS A 113 -6.23 1.79 -12.42
C LYS A 113 -5.52 0.92 -11.38
N ALA A 114 -5.85 1.07 -10.10
CA ALA A 114 -5.28 0.25 -9.02
C ALA A 114 -5.55 -1.25 -9.23
N ARG A 115 -6.76 -1.63 -9.68
CA ARG A 115 -7.12 -3.02 -9.97
C ARG A 115 -6.41 -3.59 -11.20
N ILE A 116 -6.19 -2.78 -12.24
CA ILE A 116 -5.39 -3.17 -13.40
C ILE A 116 -3.95 -3.46 -12.96
N ARG A 117 -3.36 -2.58 -12.14
CA ARG A 117 -2.01 -2.78 -11.58
C ARG A 117 -1.91 -4.06 -10.77
N MET A 118 -2.86 -4.30 -9.87
CA MET A 118 -2.95 -5.55 -9.11
C MET A 118 -3.01 -6.77 -10.03
N SER A 119 -3.83 -6.71 -11.09
CA SER A 119 -3.97 -7.81 -12.05
C SER A 119 -2.65 -8.12 -12.77
N ILE A 120 -1.89 -7.09 -13.13
CA ILE A 120 -0.56 -7.24 -13.75
C ILE A 120 0.44 -7.85 -12.75
N LEU A 121 0.49 -7.36 -11.51
CA LEU A 121 1.38 -7.89 -10.48
C LEU A 121 1.13 -9.38 -10.24
N TYR A 122 -0.13 -9.77 -10.05
CA TYR A 122 -0.48 -11.19 -9.89
C TYR A 122 -0.23 -12.01 -11.14
N TYR A 123 -0.44 -11.47 -12.34
CA TYR A 123 -0.08 -12.19 -13.56
C TYR A 123 1.40 -12.54 -13.58
N TYR A 124 2.29 -11.59 -13.27
CA TYR A 124 3.73 -11.85 -13.17
C TYR A 124 4.05 -12.83 -12.05
N ALA A 125 3.51 -12.62 -10.85
CA ALA A 125 3.72 -13.48 -9.70
C ALA A 125 3.36 -14.94 -10.01
N ASN A 126 2.24 -15.17 -10.69
CA ASN A 126 1.79 -16.50 -11.08
C ASN A 126 2.71 -17.18 -12.11
N ILE A 127 3.17 -16.47 -13.14
CA ILE A 127 4.00 -17.08 -14.19
C ILE A 127 5.46 -17.33 -13.75
N ILE A 128 5.90 -16.71 -12.66
CA ILE A 128 7.26 -16.89 -12.09
C ILE A 128 7.25 -17.53 -10.69
N GLU A 129 6.10 -18.02 -10.21
CA GLU A 129 5.92 -18.70 -8.92
C GLU A 129 6.44 -17.87 -7.72
N ARG A 130 6.00 -16.61 -7.64
CA ARG A 130 6.34 -15.64 -6.59
C ARG A 130 5.07 -15.11 -5.91
N MET A 131 5.25 -14.41 -4.79
CA MET A 131 4.18 -13.69 -4.09
C MET A 131 4.17 -12.19 -4.44
N VAL A 132 3.02 -11.54 -4.30
CA VAL A 132 2.87 -10.09 -4.45
C VAL A 132 3.05 -9.40 -3.10
N MET A 133 4.00 -8.46 -3.02
CA MET A 133 4.16 -7.59 -1.86
C MET A 133 3.32 -6.34 -2.00
N GLY A 134 2.51 -6.07 -0.98
CA GLY A 134 1.83 -4.80 -0.79
C GLY A 134 2.70 -3.77 -0.13
N THR A 135 2.25 -2.53 -0.28
CA THR A 135 2.94 -1.33 0.15
C THR A 135 2.03 -0.46 1.01
N GLY A 136 0.92 -1.01 1.51
CA GLY A 136 0.00 -0.27 2.36
C GLY A 136 0.60 -0.12 3.74
N ASN A 137 0.63 1.12 4.25
CA ASN A 137 1.05 1.38 5.63
C ASN A 137 -0.14 1.36 6.59
N LYS A 138 0.13 1.27 7.89
CA LYS A 138 -0.89 1.18 8.94
C LYS A 138 -1.87 2.35 8.91
N THR A 139 -1.39 3.54 8.60
CA THR A 139 -2.21 4.75 8.52
C THR A 139 -3.24 4.62 7.40
N GLU A 140 -2.81 4.27 6.20
CA GLU A 140 -3.69 4.02 5.04
C GLU A 140 -4.69 2.91 5.33
N ILE A 141 -4.24 1.80 5.92
CA ILE A 141 -5.09 0.65 6.25
C ILE A 141 -6.18 1.05 7.25
N LEU A 142 -5.83 1.75 8.33
CA LEU A 142 -6.76 2.17 9.37
C LEU A 142 -7.79 3.19 8.85
N LEU A 143 -7.38 4.11 7.99
CA LEU A 143 -8.28 5.07 7.32
C LEU A 143 -9.09 4.42 6.19
N GLY A 144 -8.64 3.28 5.68
CA GLY A 144 -9.14 2.67 4.45
C GLY A 144 -8.82 3.48 3.20
N TYR A 145 -7.73 4.22 3.21
CA TYR A 145 -7.25 5.06 2.11
C TYR A 145 -6.44 4.24 1.10
N PHE A 146 -7.11 3.24 0.53
CA PHE A 146 -6.59 2.35 -0.50
C PHE A 146 -7.74 1.77 -1.33
N THR A 147 -7.45 1.23 -2.52
CA THR A 147 -8.44 0.52 -3.32
C THR A 147 -8.57 -0.92 -2.85
N LYS A 148 -9.75 -1.29 -2.34
CA LYS A 148 -10.05 -2.70 -2.03
C LYS A 148 -9.98 -3.54 -3.31
N TYR A 149 -9.16 -4.60 -3.26
CA TYR A 149 -8.79 -5.44 -4.41
C TYR A 149 -8.06 -4.69 -5.53
N GLY A 150 -7.44 -3.55 -5.21
CA GLY A 150 -6.47 -2.86 -6.07
C GLY A 150 -5.10 -2.95 -5.42
N ASP A 151 -4.55 -1.82 -5.00
CA ASP A 151 -3.28 -1.71 -4.29
C ASP A 151 -3.24 -2.51 -2.97
N GLY A 152 -4.38 -2.70 -2.28
CA GLY A 152 -4.46 -3.60 -1.12
C GLY A 152 -4.81 -5.06 -1.46
N GLY A 153 -4.83 -5.44 -2.74
CA GLY A 153 -5.00 -6.83 -3.17
C GLY A 153 -3.64 -7.48 -3.36
N VAL A 154 -3.12 -8.10 -2.30
CA VAL A 154 -1.75 -8.64 -2.23
C VAL A 154 -1.67 -9.88 -1.33
N ASP A 155 -0.54 -10.57 -1.33
CA ASP A 155 -0.32 -11.74 -0.46
C ASP A 155 0.24 -11.35 0.91
N LEU A 156 1.00 -10.25 0.97
CA LEU A 156 1.65 -9.78 2.19
C LEU A 156 1.73 -8.25 2.23
N GLU A 157 1.59 -7.65 3.41
CA GLU A 157 1.81 -6.21 3.65
C GLU A 157 2.99 -6.03 4.62
N PRO A 158 4.26 -6.01 4.15
CA PRO A 158 5.42 -5.98 5.04
C PRO A 158 5.48 -4.76 5.97
N ILE A 159 4.96 -3.63 5.50
CA ILE A 159 4.93 -2.36 6.25
C ILE A 159 3.53 -2.03 6.79
N GLY A 160 2.58 -2.97 6.73
CA GLY A 160 1.19 -2.76 7.11
C GLY A 160 0.97 -2.43 8.59
N ASP A 161 1.97 -2.67 9.45
CA ASP A 161 1.92 -2.30 10.87
C ASP A 161 2.80 -1.09 11.22
N LEU A 162 3.38 -0.41 10.23
CA LEU A 162 4.11 0.85 10.40
C LEU A 162 3.21 2.05 10.08
N TYR A 163 3.19 3.05 10.95
CA TYR A 163 2.57 4.35 10.64
C TYR A 163 3.37 5.10 9.55
N LYS A 164 2.76 6.07 8.87
CA LYS A 164 3.43 6.82 7.79
C LYS A 164 4.71 7.51 8.27
N SER A 165 4.70 8.05 9.49
CA SER A 165 5.87 8.60 10.17
C SER A 165 6.98 7.57 10.37
N GLU A 166 6.64 6.35 10.79
CA GLU A 166 7.59 5.26 11.00
C GLU A 166 8.12 4.71 9.67
N VAL A 167 7.31 4.71 8.60
CA VAL A 167 7.76 4.43 7.22
C VAL A 167 8.86 5.41 6.81
N ARG A 168 8.68 6.71 7.07
CA ARG A 168 9.72 7.72 6.78
C ARG A 168 11.01 7.47 7.57
N GLU A 169 10.90 7.20 8.87
CA GLU A 169 12.06 6.89 9.71
C GLU A 169 12.80 5.63 9.23
N MET A 170 12.08 4.57 8.90
CA MET A 170 12.68 3.33 8.40
C MET A 170 13.28 3.49 7.00
N ALA A 171 12.67 4.29 6.13
CA ALA A 171 13.19 4.59 4.80
C ALA A 171 14.57 5.28 4.87
N TYR A 172 14.75 6.22 5.81
CA TYR A 172 16.07 6.80 6.08
C TYR A 172 17.07 5.74 6.56
N LEU A 173 16.65 4.84 7.46
CA LEU A 173 17.51 3.80 8.01
C LEU A 173 18.04 2.84 6.93
N VAL A 174 17.19 2.41 5.99
CA VAL A 174 17.57 1.44 4.95
C VAL A 174 18.22 2.09 3.72
N GLY A 175 18.26 3.43 3.67
CA GLY A 175 18.96 4.17 2.63
C GLY A 175 18.14 4.44 1.36
N VAL A 176 16.81 4.54 1.48
CA VAL A 176 15.96 5.05 0.39
C VAL A 176 16.42 6.48 0.02
N PRO A 177 16.45 6.88 -1.27
CA PRO A 177 16.83 8.23 -1.69
C PRO A 177 16.04 9.31 -0.95
N VAL A 178 16.74 10.36 -0.51
CA VAL A 178 16.17 11.43 0.32
C VAL A 178 15.09 12.21 -0.44
N GLU A 179 15.27 12.33 -1.74
CA GLU A 179 14.34 12.94 -2.69
C GLU A 179 12.98 12.22 -2.68
N ILE A 180 13.00 10.88 -2.66
CA ILE A 180 11.79 10.03 -2.55
C ILE A 180 11.18 10.13 -1.16
N ILE A 181 12.00 10.17 -0.10
CA ILE A 181 11.51 10.26 1.28
C ILE A 181 10.77 11.59 1.54
N ASN A 182 11.31 12.70 1.01
CA ASN A 182 10.78 14.05 1.23
C ASN A 182 9.68 14.44 0.25
N LYS A 183 9.39 13.59 -0.74
CA LYS A 183 8.32 13.81 -1.70
C LYS A 183 6.95 13.86 -0.98
N PRO A 184 6.08 14.84 -1.28
CA PRO A 184 4.73 14.88 -0.73
C PRO A 184 3.96 13.58 -1.05
N PRO A 185 3.28 12.95 -0.08
CA PRO A 185 2.49 11.75 -0.32
C PRO A 185 1.35 11.99 -1.33
N SER A 186 1.22 11.07 -2.28
CA SER A 186 0.16 11.06 -3.28
C SER A 186 -0.14 9.63 -3.72
N ALA A 187 -1.42 9.29 -3.85
CA ALA A 187 -1.85 8.03 -4.46
C ALA A 187 -1.66 7.99 -6.01
N GLY A 188 -1.35 9.12 -6.65
CA GLY A 188 -1.06 9.18 -8.10
C GLY A 188 -2.21 8.72 -9.01
N LEU A 189 -3.46 8.90 -8.58
CA LEU A 189 -4.65 8.45 -9.31
C LEU A 189 -5.13 9.47 -10.35
N TRP A 190 -4.91 10.75 -10.10
CA TRP A 190 -5.18 11.88 -11.01
C TRP A 190 -4.20 13.04 -10.77
N GLU A 191 -4.11 13.96 -11.72
CA GLU A 191 -3.17 15.09 -11.70
C GLU A 191 -3.45 16.04 -10.51
N GLY A 192 -2.38 16.44 -9.82
CA GLY A 192 -2.44 17.38 -8.67
C GLY A 192 -2.98 16.78 -7.37
N GLN A 193 -3.20 15.46 -7.29
CA GLN A 193 -3.66 14.80 -6.07
C GLN A 193 -2.58 14.85 -4.98
N THR A 194 -2.94 15.29 -3.77
CA THR A 194 -2.13 15.06 -2.56
C THR A 194 -2.99 14.50 -1.44
N ASP A 195 -2.41 13.58 -0.66
CA ASP A 195 -3.18 12.86 0.35
C ASP A 195 -3.58 13.76 1.53
N GLU A 196 -2.70 14.65 1.97
CA GLU A 196 -2.96 15.55 3.10
C GLU A 196 -4.06 16.58 2.78
N GLU A 197 -4.17 17.02 1.53
CA GLU A 197 -5.28 17.87 1.08
C GLU A 197 -6.61 17.11 1.07
N GLU A 198 -6.62 15.85 0.60
CA GLU A 198 -7.83 15.00 0.66
C GLU A 198 -8.24 14.65 2.09
N LEU A 199 -7.28 14.51 3.00
CA LEU A 199 -7.53 14.22 4.42
C LEU A 199 -7.93 15.49 5.21
N GLY A 200 -7.42 16.66 4.84
CA GLY A 200 -7.57 17.91 5.58
C GLY A 200 -6.81 17.94 6.91
N ILE A 201 -5.84 17.04 7.07
CA ILE A 201 -5.01 16.84 8.25
C ILE A 201 -3.70 16.18 7.83
N SER A 202 -2.59 16.58 8.44
CA SER A 202 -1.28 16.00 8.12
C SER A 202 -1.16 14.56 8.63
N TYR A 203 -0.35 13.76 7.94
CA TYR A 203 -0.08 12.38 8.36
C TYR A 203 0.49 12.30 9.77
N GLU A 204 1.34 13.25 10.17
CA GLU A 204 1.90 13.27 11.53
C GLU A 204 0.81 13.37 12.60
N LEU A 205 -0.19 14.25 12.39
CA LEU A 205 -1.29 14.40 13.33
C LEU A 205 -2.25 13.21 13.27
N VAL A 206 -2.49 12.64 12.08
CA VAL A 206 -3.31 11.44 11.94
C VAL A 206 -2.66 10.26 12.66
N ASP A 207 -1.37 10.01 12.43
CA ASP A 207 -0.62 8.93 13.05
C ASP A 207 -0.71 9.02 14.57
N ARG A 208 -0.41 10.20 15.14
CA ARG A 208 -0.50 10.45 16.59
C ARG A 208 -1.92 10.25 17.11
N PHE A 209 -2.94 10.69 16.36
CA PHE A 209 -4.33 10.48 16.75
C PHE A 209 -4.70 9.00 16.76
N LEU A 210 -4.32 8.25 15.72
CA LEU A 210 -4.55 6.81 15.62
C LEU A 210 -3.79 6.03 16.72
N MET A 211 -2.57 6.43 17.08
CA MET A 211 -1.81 5.83 18.18
C MET A 211 -2.55 5.97 19.50
N LEU A 212 -3.01 7.18 19.87
CA LEU A 212 -3.76 7.41 21.10
C LEU A 212 -5.05 6.57 21.16
N LEU A 213 -5.75 6.43 20.02
CA LEU A 213 -6.94 5.57 19.96
C LEU A 213 -6.60 4.09 20.20
N LEU A 214 -5.49 3.59 19.64
CA LEU A 214 -5.04 2.21 19.89
C LEU A 214 -4.57 1.99 21.32
N GLU A 215 -4.03 3.01 21.98
CA GLU A 215 -3.68 3.00 23.40
C GLU A 215 -4.92 3.08 24.33
N GLY A 216 -6.12 3.20 23.74
CA GLY A 216 -7.39 3.16 24.46
C GLY A 216 -7.94 4.54 24.84
N GLU A 217 -7.34 5.63 24.37
CA GLU A 217 -7.93 6.95 24.55
C GLU A 217 -9.23 7.10 23.75
N SER A 218 -10.19 7.83 24.32
CA SER A 218 -11.38 8.21 23.56
C SER A 218 -11.03 9.24 22.47
N PRO A 219 -11.75 9.28 21.34
CA PRO A 219 -11.55 10.30 20.31
C PRO A 219 -11.59 11.74 20.81
N GLN A 220 -12.37 12.02 21.86
CA GLN A 220 -12.44 13.35 22.45
C GLN A 220 -11.18 13.71 23.24
N MET A 221 -10.59 12.74 23.95
CA MET A 221 -9.33 12.93 24.67
C MET A 221 -8.17 13.11 23.70
N ALA A 222 -8.06 12.22 22.70
CA ALA A 222 -7.03 12.31 21.67
C ALA A 222 -7.10 13.64 20.91
N GLN A 223 -8.31 14.13 20.60
CA GLN A 223 -8.51 15.45 20.02
C GLN A 223 -7.94 16.56 20.92
N ASN A 224 -8.26 16.54 22.22
CA ASN A 224 -7.80 17.56 23.16
C ASN A 224 -6.27 17.52 23.34
N THR A 225 -5.69 16.31 23.44
CA THR A 225 -4.24 16.09 23.57
C THR A 225 -3.46 16.67 22.38
N LEU A 226 -4.02 16.54 21.17
CA LEU A 226 -3.37 16.96 19.93
C LEU A 226 -3.78 18.35 19.44
N GLY A 227 -4.75 18.99 20.11
CA GLY A 227 -5.28 20.29 19.69
C GLY A 227 -6.04 20.25 18.36
N LEU A 228 -6.64 19.12 18.02
CA LEU A 228 -7.42 18.97 16.78
C LEU A 228 -8.76 19.70 16.88
N THR A 229 -9.24 20.18 15.73
CA THR A 229 -10.64 20.65 15.64
C THR A 229 -11.61 19.47 15.70
N ALA A 230 -12.86 19.72 16.12
CA ALA A 230 -13.90 18.68 16.10
C ALA A 230 -14.11 18.12 14.68
N GLY A 231 -14.04 18.99 13.65
CA GLY A 231 -14.16 18.57 12.24
C GLY A 231 -13.06 17.63 11.79
N GLN A 232 -11.80 17.87 12.20
CA GLN A 232 -10.68 16.95 11.90
C GLN A 232 -10.86 15.60 12.59
N ARG A 233 -11.20 15.60 13.89
CA ARG A 233 -11.50 14.37 14.62
C ARG A 233 -12.63 13.58 13.94
N ASP A 234 -13.73 14.25 13.64
CA ASP A 234 -14.91 13.61 13.05
C ASP A 234 -14.63 13.07 11.66
N SER A 235 -13.83 13.78 10.85
CA SER A 235 -13.36 13.31 9.55
C SER A 235 -12.59 12.00 9.66
N VAL A 236 -11.60 11.93 10.55
CA VAL A 236 -10.77 10.72 10.75
C VAL A 236 -11.62 9.55 11.27
N VAL A 237 -12.43 9.78 12.31
CA VAL A 237 -13.30 8.75 12.90
C VAL A 237 -14.33 8.23 11.89
N ALA A 238 -14.95 9.12 11.11
CA ALA A 238 -15.90 8.73 10.07
C ALA A 238 -15.24 7.86 8.98
N ARG A 239 -14.00 8.18 8.56
CA ARG A 239 -13.25 7.38 7.57
C ARG A 239 -12.93 5.99 8.09
N ILE A 240 -12.48 5.87 9.34
CA ILE A 240 -12.23 4.56 9.97
C ILE A 240 -13.50 3.72 9.90
N HIS A 241 -14.62 4.24 10.41
CA HIS A 241 -15.88 3.49 10.45
C HIS A 241 -16.43 3.13 9.08
N ALA A 242 -16.41 4.08 8.14
CA ALA A 242 -16.91 3.87 6.78
C ALA A 242 -16.10 2.81 6.03
N ASN A 243 -14.81 2.64 6.34
CA ASN A 243 -13.91 1.75 5.63
C ASN A 243 -13.51 0.48 6.39
N LEU A 244 -14.09 0.20 7.57
CA LEU A 244 -13.84 -1.06 8.29
C LEU A 244 -14.03 -2.31 7.42
N HIS A 245 -14.92 -2.23 6.43
CA HIS A 245 -15.16 -3.31 5.48
C HIS A 245 -13.96 -3.62 4.55
N LYS A 246 -12.94 -2.76 4.50
CA LYS A 246 -11.73 -2.97 3.68
C LYS A 246 -10.66 -3.76 4.43
N GLN A 247 -10.72 -3.78 5.77
CA GLN A 247 -9.74 -4.43 6.64
C GLN A 247 -10.09 -5.88 6.97
N LYS A 248 -11.20 -6.41 6.42
CA LYS A 248 -11.71 -7.75 6.72
C LYS A 248 -11.97 -8.49 5.43
N ALA A 249 -11.83 -9.82 5.48
CA ALA A 249 -12.34 -10.69 4.45
C ALA A 249 -13.86 -10.45 4.25
N PRO A 250 -14.41 -10.69 3.05
CA PRO A 250 -15.84 -10.64 2.82
C PRO A 250 -16.60 -11.45 3.89
N PRO A 251 -17.61 -10.86 4.55
CA PRO A 251 -18.37 -11.59 5.55
C PRO A 251 -19.11 -12.75 4.87
N ALA A 252 -19.00 -13.94 5.45
CA ALA A 252 -19.77 -15.11 5.07
C ALA A 252 -20.71 -15.49 6.21
N ALA A 253 -21.86 -16.09 5.88
CA ALA A 253 -22.73 -16.67 6.91
C ALA A 253 -22.00 -17.84 7.59
N ASP A 254 -21.87 -17.77 8.92
CA ASP A 254 -21.32 -18.86 9.71
C ASP A 254 -22.37 -19.97 9.84
N LEU A 255 -22.09 -21.09 9.18
CA LEU A 255 -22.91 -22.30 9.18
C LEU A 255 -22.13 -23.48 9.77
N ASP A 256 -20.98 -23.24 10.43
CA ASP A 256 -20.14 -24.32 10.93
C ASP A 256 -20.84 -25.09 12.06
N SER A 257 -21.72 -24.42 12.81
CA SER A 257 -22.64 -25.06 13.76
C SER A 257 -23.60 -26.09 13.13
N LEU A 258 -23.81 -26.05 11.81
CA LEU A 258 -24.65 -26.99 11.06
C LEU A 258 -23.82 -28.03 10.30
N ARG A 259 -22.49 -27.93 10.33
CA ARG A 259 -21.57 -28.83 9.64
C ARG A 259 -20.97 -29.82 10.64
N GLY A 260 -20.71 -31.04 10.16
CA GLY A 260 -19.86 -31.97 10.89
C GLY A 260 -18.40 -31.45 10.94
N PRO A 261 -17.53 -32.02 11.77
CA PRO A 261 -16.14 -31.60 11.86
C PRO A 261 -15.47 -31.66 10.48
N TYR A 262 -14.97 -30.51 10.01
CA TYR A 262 -14.23 -30.39 8.77
C TYR A 262 -12.75 -30.29 9.12
N ILE A 263 -12.03 -31.40 8.90
CA ILE A 263 -10.62 -31.63 9.25
C ILE A 263 -10.43 -31.77 10.77
N THR A 264 -10.21 -33.01 11.23
CA THR A 264 -9.62 -33.26 12.56
C THR A 264 -8.17 -32.79 12.51
N ALA A 265 -7.81 -31.87 13.39
CA ALA A 265 -6.41 -31.51 13.67
C ALA A 265 -5.58 -32.76 14.02
#